data_AF-A0A1M7M4J8-F1
#
_entry.id   AF-A0A1M7M4J8-F1
#
_cell.length_a   1.000
_cell.length_b   1.000
_cell.length_c   1.000
_cell.angle_alpha   90.00
_cell.angle_beta   90.00
_cell.angle_gamma   90.00
#
_symmetry.space_group_name_H-M   'P 1'
#
loop_
_entity.id
_entity.type
_entity.pdbx_description
1 polymer ?
#
loop_
_entity_poly.entity_id
_entity_poly.type
_entity_poly.pdbx_seq_one_letter_code
_entity_poly.pdbx_strand_id
1 'polypeptide(L)'
;MKYWLPLLTLATGAASAQTVTATLSVIEQNALELRYDVPAACQSLEFINDGIRPQDAASIRAEWQPADDCATVDGQHVQRKAPSCGSLRFRIPASTRNLDRIYPWAYPVGEGFFAHTSVYAVAPSCGPVNWKFSAPGTVVLDGVVGGTQASAPATQERVNTLAVVLLLKQSSATTHMGPGFTQDDERFVTDTLRDTTGYLHRALPGLTIPSPYVVASVSPNPYSWRGDVANRTMIRLTFPVSPSPEMQSNVRTLIAHEASHLSQPYEWTDAWGDDGAMFHEGGAEFLRWSASATLGWLSNAKLKDELESAFTDCLVTSNGKSWRRTVNRQWGRTPYACGLAFHAIGLEGRGDGQKAALALRDYYRDAADQHAASFAQLECRAGEQCRKRWLASLGSDEPVAAIFADYAKTPGALIRPAAAWSPSFSTSIANLMMNQFMRADCNGGVSYYSEPSAFHIAAGPACKALRVDMIVTGVEGQPFNAGRLASQAAKNACDARHEVTLNLKNGDTVNVACNGFDVPAEPYDVDIDAALKRLTGARPVPRLP
;
A
#
# COMPACT_ATOMS: atom_id res chain seq x y z
N MET A 1 -44.17 8.42 -70.26
CA MET A 1 -43.16 9.30 -69.63
C MET A 1 -42.65 8.60 -68.38
N LYS A 2 -41.40 8.12 -68.38
CA LYS A 2 -40.72 7.48 -67.24
C LYS A 2 -39.95 8.57 -66.50
N TYR A 3 -40.34 8.90 -65.27
CA TYR A 3 -39.61 9.84 -64.42
C TYR A 3 -38.53 9.07 -63.65
N TRP A 4 -37.27 9.41 -63.93
CA TRP A 4 -36.11 9.07 -63.11
C TRP A 4 -36.06 10.04 -61.91
N LEU A 5 -36.15 9.52 -60.69
CA LEU A 5 -35.78 10.27 -59.48
C LEU A 5 -34.29 10.06 -59.21
N PRO A 6 -33.48 11.12 -59.03
CA PRO A 6 -32.11 10.99 -58.56
C PRO A 6 -32.13 10.66 -57.06
N LEU A 7 -31.55 9.51 -56.69
CA LEU A 7 -31.14 9.26 -55.30
C LEU A 7 -30.02 10.26 -54.97
N LEU A 8 -30.33 11.26 -54.14
CA LEU A 8 -29.31 12.05 -53.44
C LEU A 8 -28.70 11.17 -52.35
N THR A 9 -27.54 10.57 -52.61
CA THR A 9 -26.66 10.03 -51.57
C THR A 9 -26.06 11.20 -50.81
N LEU A 10 -26.68 11.57 -49.69
CA LEU A 10 -26.04 12.38 -48.67
C LEU A 10 -24.82 11.59 -48.15
N ALA A 11 -23.64 11.94 -48.63
CA ALA A 11 -22.40 11.50 -48.03
C ALA A 11 -22.34 12.09 -46.62
N THR A 12 -22.80 11.33 -45.63
CA THR A 12 -22.46 11.56 -44.22
C THR A 12 -20.96 11.34 -44.12
N GLY A 13 -20.18 12.40 -44.30
CA GLY A 13 -18.76 12.39 -43.99
C GLY A 13 -18.63 11.90 -42.56
N ALA A 14 -17.96 10.77 -42.36
CA ALA A 14 -17.69 10.24 -41.03
C ALA A 14 -17.00 11.36 -40.25
N ALA A 15 -17.71 11.94 -39.27
CA ALA A 15 -17.12 12.89 -38.35
C ALA A 15 -15.91 12.18 -37.73
N SER A 16 -14.70 12.61 -38.10
CA SER A 16 -13.49 12.07 -37.52
C SER A 16 -13.59 12.32 -36.02
N ALA A 17 -13.73 11.25 -35.24
CA ALA A 17 -13.81 11.32 -33.80
C ALA A 17 -12.56 12.09 -33.33
N GLN A 18 -12.78 13.29 -32.80
CA GLN A 18 -11.69 14.13 -32.34
C GLN A 18 -11.09 13.47 -31.09
N THR A 19 -9.77 13.39 -31.01
CA THR A 19 -9.05 12.72 -29.92
C THR A 19 -8.40 13.74 -29.00
N VAL A 20 -8.24 13.36 -27.73
CA VAL A 20 -7.39 14.08 -26.78
C VAL A 20 -6.03 13.40 -26.75
N THR A 21 -4.95 14.17 -26.72
CA THR A 21 -3.61 13.63 -26.46
C THR A 21 -3.06 14.21 -25.16
N ALA A 22 -2.86 13.35 -24.16
CA ALA A 22 -2.15 13.69 -22.94
C ALA A 22 -0.65 13.39 -23.13
N THR A 23 0.21 14.38 -22.92
CA THR A 23 1.66 14.23 -22.98
C THR A 23 2.24 14.51 -21.60
N LEU A 24 3.05 13.58 -21.09
CA LEU A 24 3.85 13.77 -19.88
C LEU A 24 5.33 13.78 -20.25
N SER A 25 6.04 14.85 -19.92
CA SER A 25 7.45 15.00 -20.29
C SER A 25 8.31 15.53 -19.16
N VAL A 26 9.59 15.16 -19.18
CA VAL A 26 10.60 15.78 -18.31
C VAL A 26 11.24 16.93 -19.07
N ILE A 27 10.91 18.15 -18.67
CA ILE A 27 11.46 19.38 -19.27
C ILE A 27 12.67 19.93 -18.48
N GLU A 28 12.77 19.58 -17.20
CA GLU A 28 13.81 20.05 -16.28
C GLU A 28 13.94 19.13 -15.06
N GLN A 29 14.93 19.37 -14.20
CA GLN A 29 15.25 18.46 -13.07
C GLN A 29 14.23 18.48 -11.92
N ASN A 30 13.38 19.51 -11.82
CA ASN A 30 12.51 19.73 -10.66
C ASN A 30 11.02 19.76 -11.00
N ALA A 31 10.63 19.43 -12.24
CA ALA A 31 9.22 19.34 -12.62
C ALA A 31 8.99 18.45 -13.85
N LEU A 32 7.77 17.91 -13.91
CA LEU A 32 7.19 17.36 -15.13
C LEU A 32 6.38 18.44 -15.85
N GLU A 33 6.33 18.38 -17.18
CA GLU A 33 5.30 19.07 -17.96
C GLU A 33 4.19 18.08 -18.31
N LEU A 34 2.95 18.46 -18.01
CA LEU A 34 1.74 17.80 -18.47
C LEU A 34 1.06 18.69 -19.49
N ARG A 35 0.71 18.11 -20.64
CA ARG A 35 0.04 18.81 -21.74
C ARG A 35 -1.14 18.00 -22.24
N TYR A 36 -2.32 18.61 -22.30
CA TYR A 36 -3.48 18.06 -23.01
C TYR A 36 -3.70 18.83 -24.31
N ASP A 37 -3.53 18.16 -25.45
CA ASP A 37 -4.01 18.68 -26.73
C ASP A 37 -5.47 18.30 -26.90
N VAL A 38 -6.33 19.31 -26.95
CA VAL A 38 -7.78 19.14 -26.91
C VAL A 38 -8.45 19.64 -28.18
N PRO A 39 -9.56 19.03 -28.62
CA PRO A 39 -10.29 19.53 -29.77
C PRO A 39 -10.92 20.90 -29.53
N ALA A 40 -11.16 21.66 -30.60
CA ALA A 40 -11.66 23.04 -30.51
C ALA A 40 -13.01 23.18 -29.78
N ALA A 41 -13.85 22.13 -29.78
CA ALA A 41 -15.12 22.12 -29.06
C ALA A 41 -14.99 21.79 -27.56
N CYS A 42 -13.86 21.24 -27.13
CA CYS A 42 -13.64 20.87 -25.72
C CYS A 42 -13.45 22.13 -24.87
N GLN A 43 -14.21 22.21 -23.77
CA GLN A 43 -14.11 23.30 -22.79
C GLN A 43 -13.56 22.83 -21.43
N SER A 44 -13.75 21.55 -21.10
CA SER A 44 -13.31 20.98 -19.84
C SER A 44 -13.00 19.50 -20.00
N LEU A 45 -12.01 19.03 -19.25
CA LEU A 45 -11.71 17.62 -19.04
C LEU A 45 -11.99 17.30 -17.57
N GLU A 46 -12.67 16.20 -17.29
CA GLU A 46 -12.95 15.71 -15.93
C GLU A 46 -11.90 14.66 -15.56
N PHE A 47 -11.31 14.72 -14.37
CA PHE A 47 -10.36 13.70 -13.92
C PHE A 47 -11.09 12.39 -13.56
N ILE A 48 -10.46 11.27 -13.92
CA ILE A 48 -10.86 9.96 -13.40
C ILE A 48 -10.19 9.82 -12.03
N ASN A 49 -10.97 10.04 -10.96
CA ASN A 49 -10.50 9.99 -9.57
C ASN A 49 -10.83 8.64 -8.89
N ASP A 50 -10.86 7.55 -9.66
CA ASP A 50 -11.12 6.21 -9.12
C ASP A 50 -10.09 5.87 -8.02
N GLY A 51 -10.58 5.55 -6.83
CA GLY A 51 -9.73 5.28 -5.65
C GLY A 51 -9.08 6.50 -5.00
N ILE A 52 -9.30 7.72 -5.50
CA ILE A 52 -8.77 8.97 -4.93
C ILE A 52 -9.89 9.71 -4.20
N ARG A 53 -9.71 9.98 -2.90
CA ARG A 53 -10.71 10.73 -2.13
C ARG A 53 -10.76 12.19 -2.61
N PRO A 54 -11.93 12.85 -2.63
CA PRO A 54 -12.06 14.22 -3.16
C PRO A 54 -11.08 15.24 -2.56
N GLN A 55 -10.82 15.16 -1.25
CA GLN A 55 -9.85 16.03 -0.57
C GLN A 55 -8.40 15.79 -1.01
N ASP A 56 -8.06 14.53 -1.32
CA ASP A 56 -6.72 14.17 -1.80
C ASP A 56 -6.55 14.63 -3.25
N ALA A 57 -7.60 14.46 -4.08
CA ALA A 57 -7.64 14.91 -5.46
C ALA A 57 -7.33 16.42 -5.60
N ALA A 58 -7.95 17.24 -4.74
CA ALA A 58 -7.64 18.67 -4.66
C ALA A 58 -6.21 18.92 -4.16
N SER A 59 -5.77 18.20 -3.11
CA SER A 59 -4.43 18.40 -2.55
C SER A 59 -3.29 18.01 -3.50
N ILE A 60 -3.48 17.01 -4.36
CA ILE A 60 -2.47 16.57 -5.34
C ILE A 60 -2.25 17.65 -6.40
N ARG A 61 -3.33 18.32 -6.81
CA ARG A 61 -3.35 19.28 -7.92
C ARG A 61 -3.17 20.72 -7.48
N ALA A 62 -3.21 20.99 -6.17
CA ALA A 62 -3.04 22.32 -5.59
C ALA A 62 -1.69 22.98 -5.94
N GLU A 63 -0.65 22.18 -6.18
CA GLU A 63 0.69 22.67 -6.52
C GLU A 63 0.95 22.75 -8.03
N TRP A 64 -0.02 22.36 -8.87
CA TRP A 64 0.14 22.40 -10.33
C TRP A 64 0.09 23.85 -10.81
N GLN A 65 1.08 24.23 -11.59
CA GLN A 65 1.21 25.59 -12.10
C GLN A 65 0.84 25.60 -13.57
N PRO A 66 -0.11 26.44 -14.02
CA PRO A 66 -0.36 26.57 -15.45
C PRO A 66 0.92 27.09 -16.14
N ALA A 67 1.33 26.44 -17.23
CA ALA A 67 2.54 26.82 -17.97
C ALA A 67 2.30 28.05 -18.89
N ASP A 68 1.03 28.37 -19.14
CA ASP A 68 0.54 29.48 -19.94
C ASP A 68 -0.89 29.87 -19.48
N ASP A 69 -1.48 30.91 -20.08
CA ASP A 69 -2.82 31.39 -19.71
C ASP A 69 -3.96 30.62 -20.42
N CYS A 70 -3.73 29.37 -20.80
CA CYS A 70 -4.71 28.58 -21.53
C CYS A 70 -5.61 27.69 -20.67
N ALA A 71 -5.21 27.40 -19.43
CA ALA A 71 -5.94 26.47 -18.59
C ALA A 71 -5.97 26.88 -17.11
N THR A 72 -6.97 26.37 -16.40
CA THR A 72 -6.98 26.22 -14.94
C THR A 72 -7.18 24.75 -14.59
N VAL A 73 -6.77 24.37 -13.38
CA VAL A 73 -6.98 23.04 -12.84
C VAL A 73 -7.53 23.13 -11.43
N ASP A 74 -8.49 22.28 -11.11
CA ASP A 74 -8.93 22.02 -9.74
C ASP A 74 -8.82 20.52 -9.44
N GLY A 75 -9.29 20.09 -8.26
CA GLY A 75 -9.24 18.68 -7.87
C GLY A 75 -10.05 17.73 -8.76
N GLN A 76 -10.92 18.25 -9.63
CA GLN A 76 -11.91 17.50 -10.41
C GLN A 76 -11.82 17.78 -11.91
N HIS A 77 -11.39 18.97 -12.34
CA HIS A 77 -11.40 19.38 -13.73
C HIS A 77 -10.14 20.10 -14.18
N VAL A 78 -9.84 19.97 -15.47
CA VAL A 78 -9.00 20.89 -16.24
C VAL A 78 -9.92 21.73 -17.11
N GLN A 79 -9.95 23.05 -16.91
CA GLN A 79 -10.82 23.96 -17.66
C GLN A 79 -10.01 24.79 -18.65
N ARG A 80 -10.56 24.93 -19.85
CA ARG A 80 -10.01 25.77 -20.91
C ARG A 80 -10.44 27.22 -20.71
N LYS A 81 -9.50 28.16 -20.76
CA LYS A 81 -9.77 29.60 -20.58
C LYS A 81 -10.27 30.31 -21.84
N ALA A 82 -9.82 29.89 -23.02
CA ALA A 82 -10.16 30.54 -24.29
C ALA A 82 -10.32 29.55 -25.47
N PRO A 83 -11.25 29.80 -26.42
CA PRO A 83 -11.43 28.96 -27.62
C PRO A 83 -10.24 28.89 -28.59
N SER A 84 -9.23 29.74 -28.43
CA SER A 84 -7.96 29.68 -29.19
C SER A 84 -6.96 28.69 -28.60
N CYS A 85 -7.13 28.28 -27.34
CA CYS A 85 -6.20 27.40 -26.64
C CYS A 85 -6.38 25.95 -27.07
N GLY A 86 -5.58 25.48 -28.02
CA GLY A 86 -5.59 24.06 -28.44
C GLY A 86 -4.84 23.13 -27.48
N SER A 87 -4.09 23.70 -26.54
CA SER A 87 -3.23 22.96 -25.61
C SER A 87 -3.40 23.51 -24.19
N LEU A 88 -3.57 22.62 -23.22
CA LEU A 88 -3.73 22.92 -21.80
C LEU A 88 -2.51 22.39 -21.07
N ARG A 89 -1.63 23.28 -20.59
CA ARG A 89 -0.29 22.92 -20.12
C ARG A 89 -0.07 23.26 -18.65
N PHE A 90 0.56 22.34 -17.93
CA PHE A 90 0.88 22.46 -16.52
C PHE A 90 2.32 22.05 -16.24
N ARG A 91 2.99 22.82 -15.39
CA ARG A 91 4.20 22.44 -14.70
C ARG A 91 3.81 21.76 -13.38
N ILE A 92 4.31 20.56 -13.17
CA ILE A 92 4.02 19.71 -12.01
C ILE A 92 5.30 19.56 -11.20
N PRO A 93 5.44 20.26 -10.07
CA PRO A 93 6.66 20.22 -9.26
C PRO A 93 7.00 18.80 -8.79
N ALA A 94 8.30 18.53 -8.67
CA ALA A 94 8.80 17.34 -8.01
C ALA A 94 8.24 17.24 -6.59
N SER A 95 7.72 16.08 -6.22
CA SER A 95 7.13 15.86 -4.91
C SER A 95 7.48 14.48 -4.38
N THR A 96 8.05 14.46 -3.17
CA THR A 96 8.21 13.23 -2.39
C THR A 96 7.03 12.99 -1.45
N ARG A 97 5.96 13.79 -1.57
CA ARG A 97 4.73 13.55 -0.81
C ARG A 97 4.14 12.23 -1.28
N ASN A 98 3.77 11.40 -0.31
CA ASN A 98 3.06 10.17 -0.61
C ASN A 98 1.72 10.19 0.12
N LEU A 99 0.70 9.70 -0.57
CA LEU A 99 -0.61 9.44 0.02
C LEU A 99 -0.80 7.93 0.09
N ASP A 100 -1.59 7.48 1.05
CA ASP A 100 -1.89 6.06 1.18
C ASP A 100 -2.68 5.59 -0.05
N ARG A 101 -2.32 4.43 -0.61
CA ARG A 101 -2.91 3.81 -1.83
C ARG A 101 -3.04 4.67 -3.08
N ILE A 102 -2.45 5.86 -3.11
CA ILE A 102 -2.39 6.71 -4.30
C ILE A 102 -0.94 6.73 -4.76
N TYR A 103 -0.71 6.31 -6.00
CA TYR A 103 0.62 6.38 -6.60
C TYR A 103 1.11 7.85 -6.64
N PRO A 104 2.41 8.08 -6.42
CA PRO A 104 2.94 9.43 -6.50
C PRO A 104 2.89 9.95 -7.94
N TRP A 105 2.76 11.27 -8.07
CA TRP A 105 2.49 11.91 -9.36
C TRP A 105 3.77 12.33 -10.08
N ALA A 106 4.66 13.05 -9.40
CA ALA A 106 5.94 13.51 -9.95
C ALA A 106 7.07 13.17 -8.97
N TYR A 107 7.25 11.87 -8.68
CA TYR A 107 8.21 11.44 -7.67
C TYR A 107 9.64 11.54 -8.21
N PRO A 108 10.53 12.32 -7.58
CA PRO A 108 11.91 12.42 -8.06
C PRO A 108 12.66 11.10 -7.79
N VAL A 109 13.27 10.55 -8.83
CA VAL A 109 14.10 9.31 -8.75
C VAL A 109 15.56 9.61 -9.08
N GLY A 110 15.99 10.82 -8.68
CA GLY A 110 17.29 11.36 -9.01
C GLY A 110 17.32 12.04 -10.36
N GLU A 111 17.89 11.37 -11.36
CA GLU A 111 18.03 11.89 -12.72
C GLU A 111 16.76 11.66 -13.55
N GLY A 112 15.59 11.90 -12.96
CA GLY A 112 14.31 11.63 -13.59
C GLY A 112 13.16 11.56 -12.60
N PHE A 113 12.02 11.08 -13.10
CA PHE A 113 10.77 10.99 -12.35
C PHE A 113 10.12 9.63 -12.52
N PHE A 114 9.53 9.13 -11.44
CA PHE A 114 8.49 8.12 -11.50
C PHE A 114 7.13 8.81 -11.42
N ALA A 115 6.21 8.40 -12.28
CA ALA A 115 4.87 8.95 -12.39
C ALA A 115 3.86 7.84 -12.70
N HIS A 116 2.61 8.07 -12.31
CA HIS A 116 1.51 7.16 -12.62
C HIS A 116 0.36 7.92 -13.27
N THR A 117 -0.13 7.43 -14.40
CA THR A 117 -1.14 8.13 -15.22
C THR A 117 -2.48 8.32 -14.49
N SER A 118 -2.80 7.52 -13.47
CA SER A 118 -4.07 7.66 -12.72
C SER A 118 -4.26 9.03 -12.07
N VAL A 119 -3.19 9.75 -11.76
CA VAL A 119 -3.30 11.10 -11.20
C VAL A 119 -3.65 12.14 -12.28
N TYR A 120 -3.34 11.83 -13.54
CA TYR A 120 -3.46 12.70 -14.70
C TYR A 120 -4.58 12.27 -15.65
N ALA A 121 -5.18 11.11 -15.43
CA ALA A 121 -6.16 10.52 -16.32
C ALA A 121 -7.44 11.37 -16.32
N VAL A 122 -7.97 11.62 -17.51
CA VAL A 122 -9.22 12.36 -17.71
C VAL A 122 -10.24 11.49 -18.43
N ALA A 123 -11.51 11.70 -18.13
CA ALA A 123 -12.62 11.03 -18.78
C ALA A 123 -12.63 11.34 -20.28
N PRO A 124 -13.09 10.42 -21.14
CA PRO A 124 -13.10 10.61 -22.59
C PRO A 124 -14.23 11.54 -23.06
N SER A 125 -14.62 12.53 -22.26
CA SER A 125 -15.73 13.46 -22.55
C SER A 125 -15.46 14.36 -23.76
N CYS A 126 -14.18 14.63 -24.05
CA CYS A 126 -13.73 15.34 -25.25
C CYS A 126 -13.17 14.40 -26.34
N GLY A 127 -13.43 13.09 -26.22
CA GLY A 127 -12.92 12.05 -27.11
C GLY A 127 -11.91 11.11 -26.43
N PRO A 128 -11.51 10.02 -27.10
CA PRO A 128 -10.55 9.07 -26.55
C PRO A 128 -9.21 9.72 -26.22
N VAL A 129 -8.61 9.34 -25.10
CA VAL A 129 -7.36 9.91 -24.59
C VAL A 129 -6.17 9.02 -24.97
N ASN A 130 -5.32 9.50 -25.87
CA ASN A 130 -4.04 8.88 -26.17
C ASN A 130 -2.94 9.46 -25.27
N TRP A 131 -1.98 8.63 -24.90
CA TRP A 131 -0.84 9.05 -24.09
C TRP A 131 0.45 9.12 -24.90
N LYS A 132 1.24 10.15 -24.62
CA LYS A 132 2.62 10.31 -25.08
C LYS A 132 3.52 10.61 -23.90
N PHE A 133 4.72 10.08 -23.95
CA PHE A 133 5.73 10.22 -22.92
C PHE A 133 7.03 10.63 -23.57
N SER A 134 7.75 11.59 -22.97
CA SER A 134 9.07 11.97 -23.47
C SER A 134 10.05 12.35 -22.37
N ALA A 135 11.31 11.98 -22.57
CA ALA A 135 12.42 12.36 -21.71
C ALA A 135 13.69 12.54 -22.56
N PRO A 136 14.64 13.39 -22.14
CA PRO A 136 15.93 13.53 -22.84
C PRO A 136 16.72 12.22 -22.92
N GLY A 137 16.57 11.35 -21.92
CA GLY A 137 17.21 10.04 -21.83
C GLY A 137 16.26 8.92 -22.21
N THR A 138 15.74 8.24 -21.20
CA THR A 138 14.97 7.00 -21.37
C THR A 138 13.55 7.17 -20.83
N VAL A 139 12.59 6.62 -21.56
CA VAL A 139 11.23 6.39 -21.10
C VAL A 139 11.05 4.92 -20.82
N VAL A 140 10.63 4.58 -19.61
CA VAL A 140 10.19 3.24 -19.24
C VAL A 140 8.68 3.29 -19.08
N LEU A 141 7.96 2.56 -19.93
CA LEU A 141 6.50 2.53 -19.93
C LEU A 141 6.04 1.15 -19.48
N ASP A 142 5.35 1.08 -18.34
CA ASP A 142 4.81 -0.16 -17.77
C ASP A 142 5.85 -1.28 -17.70
N GLY A 143 7.03 -0.95 -17.16
CA GLY A 143 8.17 -1.86 -17.00
C GLY A 143 9.02 -2.09 -18.26
N VAL A 144 8.57 -1.63 -19.43
CA VAL A 144 9.30 -1.79 -20.70
C VAL A 144 10.24 -0.62 -20.93
N VAL A 145 11.54 -0.89 -20.97
CA VAL A 145 12.58 0.11 -21.25
C VAL A 145 12.56 0.48 -22.74
N GLY A 146 12.31 1.76 -23.04
CA GLY A 146 12.26 2.30 -24.39
C GLY A 146 13.38 3.30 -24.69
N GLY A 147 13.16 4.13 -25.72
CA GLY A 147 14.03 5.26 -26.08
C GLY A 147 13.62 6.55 -25.39
N THR A 148 13.82 7.68 -26.06
CA THR A 148 13.46 9.03 -25.55
C THR A 148 11.96 9.33 -25.57
N GLN A 149 11.16 8.46 -26.20
CA GLN A 149 9.73 8.62 -26.36
C GLN A 149 9.01 7.28 -26.25
N ALA A 150 7.78 7.31 -25.74
CA ALA A 150 6.83 6.21 -25.79
C ALA A 150 5.41 6.74 -25.99
N SER A 151 4.50 5.88 -26.43
CA SER A 151 3.08 6.22 -26.60
C SER A 151 2.20 5.05 -26.24
N ALA A 152 1.02 5.33 -25.71
CA ALA A 152 -0.02 4.35 -25.46
C ALA A 152 -1.34 4.84 -26.10
N PRO A 153 -1.94 4.09 -27.04
CA PRO A 153 -3.21 4.47 -27.64
C PRO A 153 -4.35 4.36 -26.62
N ALA A 154 -5.43 5.11 -26.84
CA ALA A 154 -6.62 5.09 -25.97
C ALA A 154 -7.28 3.70 -25.85
N THR A 155 -7.02 2.81 -26.81
CA THR A 155 -7.49 1.41 -26.82
C THR A 155 -6.60 0.46 -26.03
N GLN A 156 -5.45 0.92 -25.53
CA GLN A 156 -4.60 0.11 -24.68
C GLN A 156 -5.32 -0.16 -23.36
N GLU A 157 -5.28 -1.42 -22.93
CA GLU A 157 -5.82 -1.81 -21.63
C GLU A 157 -5.18 -0.93 -20.54
N ARG A 158 -6.01 -0.38 -19.65
CA ARG A 158 -5.55 0.44 -18.51
C ARG A 158 -4.69 1.64 -18.90
N VAL A 159 -4.95 2.26 -20.04
CA VAL A 159 -4.22 3.46 -20.47
C VAL A 159 -4.20 4.58 -19.40
N ASN A 160 -5.20 4.59 -18.50
CA ASN A 160 -5.35 5.54 -17.39
C ASN A 160 -4.62 5.13 -16.10
N THR A 161 -4.00 3.96 -16.03
CA THR A 161 -3.27 3.48 -14.84
C THR A 161 -1.90 2.87 -15.23
N LEU A 162 -1.26 3.40 -16.26
CA LEU A 162 0.12 3.11 -16.65
C LEU A 162 1.13 3.75 -15.67
N ALA A 163 2.15 2.99 -15.29
CA ALA A 163 3.34 3.49 -14.60
C ALA A 163 4.42 3.90 -15.59
N VAL A 164 5.11 5.00 -15.30
CA VAL A 164 6.11 5.58 -16.19
C VAL A 164 7.32 6.06 -15.41
N VAL A 165 8.51 5.73 -15.89
CA VAL A 165 9.76 6.38 -15.46
C VAL A 165 10.31 7.19 -16.62
N LEU A 166 10.60 8.46 -16.36
CA LEU A 166 11.14 9.40 -17.32
C LEU A 166 12.53 9.85 -16.85
N LEU A 167 13.58 9.36 -17.51
CA LEU A 167 14.97 9.59 -17.15
C LEU A 167 15.63 10.65 -18.04
N LEU A 168 16.41 11.51 -17.41
CA LEU A 168 17.22 12.54 -18.07
C LEU A 168 18.44 11.93 -18.79
N LYS A 169 18.87 10.74 -18.40
CA LYS A 169 19.98 10.00 -19.02
C LYS A 169 19.50 8.70 -19.66
N GLN A 170 20.23 8.28 -20.69
CA GLN A 170 20.02 6.99 -21.34
C GLN A 170 20.33 5.86 -20.35
N SER A 171 19.45 4.88 -20.28
CA SER A 171 19.62 3.65 -19.53
C SER A 171 18.98 2.49 -20.27
N SER A 172 19.65 1.34 -20.25
CA SER A 172 19.11 0.05 -20.68
C SER A 172 18.94 -0.93 -19.51
N ALA A 173 19.20 -0.47 -18.29
CA ALA A 173 19.12 -1.31 -17.10
C ALA A 173 17.66 -1.56 -16.71
N THR A 174 17.36 -2.73 -16.16
CA THR A 174 16.05 -3.08 -15.61
C THR A 174 15.88 -2.62 -14.16
N THR A 175 16.94 -2.08 -13.56
CA THR A 175 16.95 -1.46 -12.24
C THR A 175 17.57 -0.08 -12.35
N HIS A 176 16.88 0.94 -11.85
CA HIS A 176 17.38 2.30 -11.73
C HIS A 176 17.50 2.66 -10.26
N MET A 177 18.73 2.90 -9.82
CA MET A 177 19.04 3.38 -8.47
C MET A 177 19.28 4.88 -8.53
N GLY A 178 18.54 5.65 -7.74
CA GLY A 178 18.75 7.09 -7.61
C GLY A 178 20.16 7.44 -7.08
N PRO A 179 20.64 8.67 -7.31
CA PRO A 179 21.88 9.18 -6.75
C PRO A 179 21.94 9.01 -5.23
N GLY A 180 23.09 8.61 -4.72
CA GLY A 180 23.33 8.35 -3.30
C GLY A 180 23.36 6.87 -2.93
N PHE A 181 22.75 6.00 -3.73
CA PHE A 181 22.95 4.56 -3.58
C PHE A 181 24.30 4.10 -4.11
N THR A 182 24.87 3.12 -3.43
CA THR A 182 26.11 2.44 -3.80
C THR A 182 25.84 1.21 -4.66
N GLN A 183 26.90 0.63 -5.22
CA GLN A 183 26.79 -0.65 -5.93
C GLN A 183 26.39 -1.80 -4.99
N ASP A 184 26.71 -1.70 -3.69
CA ASP A 184 26.26 -2.67 -2.68
C ASP A 184 24.75 -2.59 -2.45
N ASP A 185 24.18 -1.38 -2.46
CA ASP A 185 22.73 -1.20 -2.36
C ASP A 185 22.01 -1.78 -3.58
N GLU A 186 22.54 -1.57 -4.79
CA GLU A 186 22.01 -2.16 -6.01
C GLU A 186 22.08 -3.69 -5.97
N ARG A 187 23.22 -4.26 -5.57
CA ARG A 187 23.36 -5.72 -5.37
C ARG A 187 22.36 -6.24 -4.35
N PHE A 188 22.22 -5.56 -3.22
CA PHE A 188 21.28 -5.95 -2.18
C PHE A 188 19.83 -5.98 -2.69
N VAL A 189 19.38 -4.96 -3.44
CA VAL A 189 18.04 -4.90 -4.01
C VAL A 189 17.85 -6.02 -5.05
N THR A 190 18.79 -6.16 -5.98
CA THR A 190 18.70 -7.15 -7.07
C THR A 190 18.78 -8.59 -6.57
N ASP A 191 19.65 -8.89 -5.61
CA ASP A 191 19.76 -10.21 -4.97
C ASP A 191 18.49 -10.53 -4.17
N THR A 192 17.97 -9.58 -3.39
CA THR A 192 16.72 -9.78 -2.62
C THR A 192 15.53 -10.06 -3.54
N LEU A 193 15.41 -9.31 -4.65
CA LEU A 193 14.35 -9.52 -5.63
C LEU A 193 14.49 -10.88 -6.33
N ARG A 194 15.72 -11.25 -6.74
CA ARG A 194 16.00 -12.56 -7.35
C ARG A 194 15.64 -13.70 -6.40
N ASP A 195 16.04 -13.61 -5.14
CA ASP A 195 15.82 -14.66 -4.15
C ASP A 195 14.32 -14.80 -3.83
N THR A 196 13.61 -13.67 -3.69
CA THR A 196 12.15 -13.67 -3.46
C THR A 196 11.40 -14.23 -4.66
N THR A 197 11.65 -13.72 -5.87
CA THR A 197 10.97 -14.20 -7.09
C THR A 197 11.28 -15.67 -7.36
N GLY A 198 12.53 -16.10 -7.10
CA GLY A 198 12.93 -17.51 -7.14
C GLY A 198 12.16 -18.37 -6.14
N TYR A 199 11.93 -17.88 -4.91
CA TYR A 199 11.04 -18.53 -3.94
C TYR A 199 9.60 -18.60 -4.47
N LEU A 200 9.04 -17.49 -4.94
CA LEU A 200 7.65 -17.42 -5.40
C LEU A 200 7.39 -18.37 -6.58
N HIS A 201 8.30 -18.46 -7.55
CA HIS A 201 8.18 -19.41 -8.66
C HIS A 201 8.13 -20.88 -8.19
N ARG A 202 8.87 -21.22 -7.12
CA ARG A 202 8.85 -22.57 -6.54
C ARG A 202 7.61 -22.81 -5.67
N ALA A 203 7.19 -21.79 -4.92
CA ALA A 203 6.07 -21.88 -3.99
C ALA A 203 4.71 -21.84 -4.70
N LEU A 204 4.62 -21.15 -5.83
CA LEU A 204 3.39 -20.87 -6.59
C LEU A 204 3.50 -21.39 -8.04
N PRO A 205 3.76 -22.69 -8.26
CA PRO A 205 4.08 -23.19 -9.59
C PRO A 205 2.91 -23.04 -10.56
N GLY A 206 3.23 -22.48 -11.72
CA GLY A 206 2.31 -22.22 -12.83
C GLY A 206 1.47 -20.94 -12.68
N LEU A 207 1.83 -20.02 -11.77
CA LEU A 207 1.51 -18.61 -11.95
C LEU A 207 2.60 -17.95 -12.80
N THR A 208 2.18 -17.02 -13.66
CA THR A 208 3.12 -16.14 -14.36
C THR A 208 3.54 -15.05 -13.40
N ILE A 209 4.82 -15.02 -13.03
CA ILE A 209 5.41 -13.96 -12.20
C ILE A 209 6.37 -13.17 -13.10
N PRO A 210 6.04 -11.94 -13.49
CA PRO A 210 6.87 -11.14 -14.37
C PRO A 210 8.17 -10.69 -13.68
N SER A 211 9.19 -10.39 -14.47
CA SER A 211 10.36 -9.64 -14.00
C SER A 211 10.04 -8.14 -14.08
N PRO A 212 9.98 -7.42 -12.96
CA PRO A 212 9.60 -6.01 -12.97
C PRO A 212 10.79 -5.12 -13.34
N TYR A 213 10.50 -3.92 -13.83
CA TYR A 213 11.43 -2.81 -13.75
C TYR A 213 11.47 -2.29 -12.31
N VAL A 214 12.65 -2.07 -11.75
CA VAL A 214 12.79 -1.53 -10.39
C VAL A 214 13.29 -0.10 -10.46
N VAL A 215 12.64 0.80 -9.73
CA VAL A 215 13.11 2.16 -9.54
C VAL A 215 13.24 2.46 -8.05
N ALA A 216 14.46 2.73 -7.60
CA ALA A 216 14.75 3.05 -6.21
C ALA A 216 15.20 4.51 -6.07
N SER A 217 14.82 5.15 -4.98
CA SER A 217 15.22 6.53 -4.66
C SER A 217 15.50 6.69 -3.17
N VAL A 218 16.36 7.64 -2.83
CA VAL A 218 16.69 7.91 -1.43
C VAL A 218 15.46 8.45 -0.72
N SER A 219 15.16 7.86 0.43
CA SER A 219 14.04 8.33 1.25
C SER A 219 14.33 9.73 1.82
N PRO A 220 13.36 10.67 1.76
CA PRO A 220 13.53 12.01 2.33
C PRO A 220 13.60 11.99 3.88
N ASN A 221 13.20 10.89 4.52
CA ASN A 221 13.33 10.70 5.96
C ASN A 221 14.21 9.46 6.22
N PRO A 222 15.33 9.61 6.99
CA PRO A 222 16.33 8.56 7.20
C PRO A 222 15.80 7.31 7.94
N TYR A 223 14.60 7.39 8.51
CA TYR A 223 13.94 6.30 9.23
C TYR A 223 12.74 5.72 8.48
N SER A 224 12.53 6.10 7.22
CA SER A 224 11.36 5.68 6.46
C SER A 224 11.74 4.91 5.20
N TRP A 225 10.96 3.87 4.94
CA TRP A 225 11.03 3.08 3.72
C TRP A 225 9.61 2.85 3.20
N ARG A 226 9.47 2.75 1.88
CA ARG A 226 8.20 2.49 1.22
C ARG A 226 8.42 1.84 -0.13
N GLY A 227 7.51 0.95 -0.50
CA GLY A 227 7.40 0.38 -1.83
C GLY A 227 5.99 0.57 -2.37
N ASP A 228 5.86 0.45 -3.68
CA ASP A 228 4.57 0.20 -4.33
C ASP A 228 4.84 -0.60 -5.62
N VAL A 229 3.92 -1.50 -5.98
CA VAL A 229 3.92 -2.19 -7.28
C VAL A 229 2.86 -1.58 -8.19
N ALA A 230 3.25 -1.22 -9.40
CA ALA A 230 2.33 -0.78 -10.43
C ALA A 230 2.22 -1.85 -11.53
N ASN A 231 0.99 -2.24 -11.83
CA ASN A 231 0.61 -3.21 -12.85
C ASN A 231 1.37 -4.54 -12.88
N ARG A 232 2.06 -4.91 -11.79
CA ARG A 232 2.98 -6.06 -11.71
C ARG A 232 4.19 -5.94 -12.66
N THR A 233 4.40 -4.79 -13.28
CA THR A 233 5.48 -4.55 -14.24
C THR A 233 6.56 -3.66 -13.66
N MET A 234 6.25 -2.89 -12.62
CA MET A 234 7.18 -1.94 -12.01
C MET A 234 7.09 -1.96 -10.50
N ILE A 235 8.25 -1.98 -9.83
CA ILE A 235 8.38 -1.80 -8.39
C ILE A 235 9.08 -0.46 -8.13
N ARG A 236 8.43 0.41 -7.37
CA ARG A 236 9.05 1.61 -6.83
C ARG A 236 9.52 1.33 -5.41
N LEU A 237 10.73 1.76 -5.07
CA LEU A 237 11.30 1.65 -3.73
C LEU A 237 11.83 3.01 -3.25
N THR A 238 11.67 3.25 -1.96
CA THR A 238 12.29 4.37 -1.25
C THR A 238 12.85 3.86 0.07
N PHE A 239 14.12 4.16 0.34
CA PHE A 239 14.78 3.79 1.60
C PHE A 239 16.02 4.67 1.84
N PRO A 240 16.50 4.80 3.09
CA PRO A 240 17.69 5.62 3.38
C PRO A 240 18.95 5.06 2.72
N VAL A 241 19.91 5.95 2.43
CA VAL A 241 21.27 5.53 2.06
C VAL A 241 21.96 4.88 3.25
N SER A 242 22.78 3.85 3.00
CA SER A 242 23.53 3.13 4.03
C SER A 242 22.67 2.70 5.23
N PRO A 243 21.59 1.92 5.00
CA PRO A 243 20.70 1.50 6.08
C PRO A 243 21.47 0.74 7.17
N SER A 244 21.10 0.94 8.44
CA SER A 244 21.58 0.09 9.54
C SER A 244 21.24 -1.39 9.27
N PRO A 245 21.89 -2.37 9.92
CA PRO A 245 21.57 -3.79 9.70
C PRO A 245 20.09 -4.13 9.94
N GLU A 246 19.47 -3.51 10.95
CA GLU A 246 18.03 -3.64 11.21
C GLU A 246 17.19 -3.02 10.09
N MET A 247 17.55 -1.81 9.65
CA MET A 247 16.88 -1.16 8.52
C MET A 247 17.03 -1.97 7.24
N GLN A 248 18.19 -2.55 6.98
CA GLN A 248 18.42 -3.42 5.83
C GLN A 248 17.55 -4.68 5.89
N SER A 249 17.33 -5.24 7.08
CA SER A 249 16.35 -6.32 7.27
C SER A 249 14.93 -5.87 6.93
N ASN A 250 14.51 -4.66 7.36
CA ASN A 250 13.20 -4.10 7.03
C ASN A 250 13.03 -3.78 5.53
N VAL A 251 14.08 -3.28 4.87
CA VAL A 251 14.06 -3.05 3.42
C VAL A 251 14.00 -4.39 2.68
N ARG A 252 14.66 -5.43 3.17
CA ARG A 252 14.58 -6.78 2.59
C ARG A 252 13.15 -7.31 2.65
N THR A 253 12.48 -7.18 3.79
CA THR A 253 11.09 -7.62 3.94
C THR A 253 10.14 -6.76 3.11
N LEU A 254 10.39 -5.45 2.97
CA LEU A 254 9.65 -4.60 2.04
C LEU A 254 9.78 -5.10 0.58
N ILE A 255 10.99 -5.32 0.09
CA ILE A 255 11.20 -5.81 -1.29
C ILE A 255 10.47 -7.13 -1.50
N ALA A 256 10.46 -8.01 -0.50
CA ALA A 256 9.77 -9.28 -0.58
C ALA A 256 8.24 -9.14 -0.56
N HIS A 257 7.71 -8.15 0.16
CA HIS A 257 6.30 -7.74 0.09
C HIS A 257 5.94 -7.32 -1.33
N GLU A 258 6.65 -6.33 -1.87
CA GLU A 258 6.37 -5.80 -3.22
C GLU A 258 6.49 -6.90 -4.29
N ALA A 259 7.55 -7.72 -4.21
CA ALA A 259 7.71 -8.84 -5.13
C ALA A 259 6.57 -9.87 -5.04
N SER A 260 5.92 -10.01 -3.88
CA SER A 260 4.79 -10.92 -3.71
C SER A 260 3.54 -10.46 -4.47
N HIS A 261 3.32 -9.15 -4.63
CA HIS A 261 2.25 -8.62 -5.49
C HIS A 261 2.40 -9.04 -6.95
N LEU A 262 3.62 -9.33 -7.43
CA LEU A 262 3.84 -9.81 -8.80
C LEU A 262 3.16 -11.15 -9.07
N SER A 263 2.86 -11.94 -8.03
CA SER A 263 2.18 -13.23 -8.14
C SER A 263 0.65 -13.13 -8.15
N GLN A 264 0.10 -11.99 -7.74
CA GLN A 264 -1.34 -11.77 -7.67
C GLN A 264 -1.92 -11.50 -9.06
N PRO A 265 -3.17 -11.89 -9.36
CA PRO A 265 -3.79 -11.55 -10.63
C PRO A 265 -3.97 -10.03 -10.74
N TYR A 266 -3.94 -9.58 -12.00
CA TYR A 266 -4.08 -8.16 -12.31
C TYR A 266 -5.52 -7.69 -12.10
N GLU A 267 -6.45 -8.36 -12.77
CA GLU A 267 -7.87 -8.21 -12.51
C GLU A 267 -8.25 -9.16 -11.39
N TRP A 268 -8.91 -8.63 -10.38
CA TRP A 268 -9.37 -9.42 -9.26
C TRP A 268 -10.87 -9.30 -9.18
N THR A 269 -11.57 -10.38 -9.50
CA THR A 269 -13.02 -10.46 -9.32
C THR A 269 -13.31 -11.49 -8.26
N ASP A 270 -13.76 -11.04 -7.10
CA ASP A 270 -14.16 -11.94 -6.02
C ASP A 270 -15.40 -11.42 -5.28
N ALA A 271 -15.99 -12.27 -4.44
CA ALA A 271 -17.21 -11.93 -3.71
C ALA A 271 -17.01 -10.86 -2.61
N TRP A 272 -15.78 -10.40 -2.36
CA TRP A 272 -15.43 -9.49 -1.28
C TRP A 272 -15.38 -8.02 -1.73
N GLY A 273 -15.36 -7.76 -3.05
CA GLY A 273 -15.62 -6.44 -3.64
C GLY A 273 -14.74 -5.35 -3.05
N ASP A 274 -15.37 -4.36 -2.40
CA ASP A 274 -14.73 -3.21 -1.72
C ASP A 274 -13.67 -3.58 -0.67
N ASP A 275 -13.53 -4.86 -0.30
CA ASP A 275 -12.50 -5.33 0.63
C ASP A 275 -11.16 -5.73 -0.01
N GLY A 276 -10.98 -5.39 -1.30
CA GLY A 276 -9.75 -5.40 -2.09
C GLY A 276 -8.44 -5.46 -1.32
N ALA A 277 -8.15 -4.37 -0.60
CA ALA A 277 -6.85 -4.18 0.03
C ALA A 277 -6.50 -5.30 1.01
N MET A 278 -7.48 -5.82 1.74
CA MET A 278 -7.21 -6.79 2.80
C MET A 278 -6.67 -8.11 2.24
N PHE A 279 -7.17 -8.57 1.09
CA PHE A 279 -6.64 -9.78 0.48
C PHE A 279 -5.38 -9.53 -0.36
N HIS A 280 -5.27 -8.37 -1.04
CA HIS A 280 -4.06 -8.00 -1.76
C HIS A 280 -2.86 -7.82 -0.82
N GLU A 281 -2.98 -6.95 0.19
CA GLU A 281 -1.89 -6.72 1.15
C GLU A 281 -1.66 -7.95 2.03
N GLY A 282 -2.75 -8.60 2.48
CA GLY A 282 -2.64 -9.78 3.32
C GLY A 282 -1.93 -10.94 2.64
N GLY A 283 -2.20 -11.17 1.35
CA GLY A 283 -1.56 -12.20 0.56
C GLY A 283 -0.09 -11.90 0.30
N ALA A 284 0.24 -10.63 0.02
CA ALA A 284 1.62 -10.18 -0.13
C ALA A 284 2.41 -10.30 1.19
N GLU A 285 1.80 -9.90 2.31
CA GLU A 285 2.38 -10.06 3.64
C GLU A 285 2.60 -11.53 4.02
N PHE A 286 1.63 -12.40 3.70
CA PHE A 286 1.77 -13.84 3.94
C PHE A 286 2.94 -14.45 3.15
N LEU A 287 3.05 -14.11 1.87
CA LEU A 287 4.11 -14.60 1.00
C LEU A 287 5.48 -14.03 1.40
N ARG A 288 5.55 -12.76 1.78
CA ARG A 288 6.74 -12.13 2.37
C ARG A 288 7.20 -12.85 3.64
N TRP A 289 6.27 -13.10 4.57
CA TRP A 289 6.57 -13.81 5.82
C TRP A 289 7.07 -15.23 5.52
N SER A 290 6.41 -15.93 4.60
CA SER A 290 6.76 -17.29 4.20
C SER A 290 8.11 -17.38 3.47
N ALA A 291 8.42 -16.40 2.62
CA ALA A 291 9.72 -16.25 1.97
C ALA A 291 10.81 -15.99 3.00
N SER A 292 10.57 -15.05 3.93
CA SER A 292 11.51 -14.70 4.99
C SER A 292 11.85 -15.90 5.89
N ALA A 293 10.86 -16.71 6.22
CA ALA A 293 11.04 -17.97 6.95
C ALA A 293 11.84 -19.01 6.15
N THR A 294 11.46 -19.22 4.89
CA THR A 294 12.06 -20.25 4.03
C THR A 294 13.50 -19.93 3.65
N LEU A 295 13.81 -18.66 3.43
CA LEU A 295 15.13 -18.16 3.05
C LEU A 295 16.01 -17.85 4.28
N GLY A 296 15.49 -18.03 5.50
CA GLY A 296 16.23 -17.81 6.75
C GLY A 296 16.59 -16.35 7.01
N TRP A 297 15.81 -15.40 6.48
CA TRP A 297 16.07 -13.97 6.64
C TRP A 297 15.65 -13.43 8.00
N LEU A 298 14.66 -14.08 8.62
CA LEU A 298 14.18 -13.75 9.96
C LEU A 298 14.33 -14.97 10.87
N SER A 299 14.65 -14.72 12.14
CA SER A 299 14.66 -15.76 13.17
C SER A 299 13.24 -16.21 13.50
N ASN A 300 13.10 -17.41 14.09
CA ASN A 300 11.79 -17.88 14.56
C ASN A 300 11.14 -16.90 15.57
N ALA A 301 11.94 -16.27 16.44
CA ALA A 301 11.41 -15.27 17.37
C ALA A 301 10.82 -14.06 16.63
N LYS A 302 11.52 -13.54 15.61
CA LYS A 302 11.02 -12.41 14.82
C LYS A 302 9.78 -12.78 13.99
N LEU A 303 9.76 -13.97 13.42
CA LEU A 303 8.60 -14.48 12.67
C LEU A 303 7.37 -14.67 13.58
N LYS A 304 7.59 -15.11 14.83
CA LYS A 304 6.56 -15.17 15.87
C LYS A 304 6.03 -13.79 16.20
N ASP A 305 6.93 -12.84 16.47
CA ASP A 305 6.56 -11.46 16.80
C ASP A 305 5.74 -10.80 15.68
N GLU A 306 6.07 -11.06 14.40
CA GLU A 306 5.31 -10.53 13.26
C GLU A 306 3.86 -11.08 13.21
N LEU A 307 3.67 -12.38 13.42
CA LEU A 307 2.31 -12.96 13.47
C LEU A 307 1.53 -12.45 14.68
N GLU A 308 2.14 -12.37 15.86
CA GLU A 308 1.49 -11.78 17.04
C GLU A 308 1.10 -10.33 16.83
N SER A 309 1.99 -9.55 16.21
CA SER A 309 1.70 -8.16 15.84
C SER A 309 0.50 -8.11 14.90
N ALA A 310 0.41 -9.00 13.90
CA ALA A 310 -0.70 -9.03 12.96
C ALA A 310 -2.06 -9.29 13.65
N PHE A 311 -2.13 -10.32 14.51
CA PHE A 311 -3.36 -10.60 15.27
C PHE A 311 -3.72 -9.44 16.20
N THR A 312 -2.72 -8.90 16.92
CA THR A 312 -2.92 -7.82 17.88
C THR A 312 -3.37 -6.53 17.21
N ASP A 313 -2.63 -6.08 16.19
CA ASP A 313 -2.94 -4.87 15.45
C ASP A 313 -4.31 -4.97 14.79
N CYS A 314 -4.73 -6.16 14.37
CA CYS A 314 -6.06 -6.38 13.83
C CYS A 314 -7.16 -6.23 14.92
N LEU A 315 -6.96 -6.78 16.12
CA LEU A 315 -7.88 -6.58 17.25
C LEU A 315 -7.97 -5.11 17.66
N VAL A 316 -6.82 -4.45 17.76
CA VAL A 316 -6.70 -3.04 18.10
C VAL A 316 -7.44 -2.18 17.08
N THR A 317 -7.21 -2.42 15.79
CA THR A 317 -7.78 -1.59 14.73
C THR A 317 -9.27 -1.86 14.52
N SER A 318 -9.71 -3.12 14.68
CA SER A 318 -11.13 -3.45 14.64
C SER A 318 -11.91 -2.94 15.85
N ASN A 319 -11.23 -2.71 16.99
CA ASN A 319 -11.80 -2.10 18.18
C ASN A 319 -13.16 -2.70 18.59
N GLY A 320 -13.22 -4.04 18.66
CA GLY A 320 -14.44 -4.77 19.02
C GLY A 320 -15.56 -4.76 17.96
N LYS A 321 -15.30 -4.25 16.75
CA LYS A 321 -16.25 -4.25 15.63
C LYS A 321 -16.06 -5.50 14.76
N SER A 322 -17.08 -5.78 13.94
CA SER A 322 -16.94 -6.70 12.81
C SER A 322 -16.04 -6.10 11.76
N TRP A 323 -15.42 -6.93 10.92
CA TRP A 323 -14.54 -6.47 9.85
C TRP A 323 -15.23 -5.43 8.94
N ARG A 324 -16.48 -5.67 8.54
CA ARG A 324 -17.27 -4.74 7.72
C ARG A 324 -17.59 -3.40 8.40
N ARG A 325 -17.41 -3.30 9.72
CA ARG A 325 -17.62 -2.06 10.50
C ARG A 325 -16.32 -1.45 11.01
N THR A 326 -15.16 -2.05 10.72
CA THR A 326 -13.85 -1.51 11.06
C THR A 326 -13.59 -0.23 10.26
N VAL A 327 -13.23 0.85 10.96
CA VAL A 327 -12.85 2.13 10.34
C VAL A 327 -11.52 1.97 9.63
N ASN A 328 -11.36 2.58 8.45
CA ASN A 328 -10.14 2.48 7.64
C ASN A 328 -9.73 1.03 7.36
N ARG A 329 -10.67 0.08 7.28
CA ARG A 329 -10.37 -1.32 6.98
C ARG A 329 -9.63 -1.53 5.65
N GLN A 330 -9.78 -0.58 4.72
CA GLN A 330 -9.10 -0.54 3.42
C GLN A 330 -7.88 0.38 3.39
N TRP A 331 -7.46 0.99 4.50
CA TRP A 331 -6.45 2.05 4.52
C TRP A 331 -5.45 1.88 5.68
N GLY A 332 -4.28 2.47 5.51
CA GLY A 332 -3.17 2.44 6.46
C GLY A 332 -2.66 1.01 6.67
N ARG A 333 -2.26 0.71 7.92
CA ARG A 333 -1.73 -0.60 8.31
C ARG A 333 -2.80 -1.69 8.41
N THR A 334 -4.09 -1.33 8.46
CA THR A 334 -5.20 -2.28 8.69
C THR A 334 -5.21 -3.46 7.73
N PRO A 335 -5.11 -3.25 6.39
CA PRO A 335 -5.14 -4.36 5.43
C PRO A 335 -3.94 -5.29 5.57
N TYR A 336 -2.78 -4.78 5.95
CA TYR A 336 -1.55 -5.56 6.16
C TYR A 336 -1.68 -6.45 7.40
N ALA A 337 -2.02 -5.85 8.54
CA ALA A 337 -2.13 -6.56 9.82
C ALA A 337 -3.28 -7.57 9.83
N CYS A 338 -4.49 -7.11 9.50
CA CYS A 338 -5.65 -7.99 9.44
C CYS A 338 -5.54 -9.00 8.30
N GLY A 339 -5.05 -8.57 7.13
CA GLY A 339 -4.87 -9.46 5.99
C GLY A 339 -3.91 -10.62 6.31
N LEU A 340 -2.76 -10.36 6.94
CA LEU A 340 -1.84 -11.41 7.35
C LEU A 340 -2.48 -12.36 8.38
N ALA A 341 -3.17 -11.82 9.39
CA ALA A 341 -3.87 -12.63 10.40
C ALA A 341 -4.94 -13.53 9.78
N PHE A 342 -5.75 -12.99 8.85
CA PHE A 342 -6.79 -13.74 8.17
C PHE A 342 -6.22 -14.81 7.24
N HIS A 343 -5.16 -14.50 6.46
CA HIS A 343 -4.49 -15.52 5.64
C HIS A 343 -3.89 -16.64 6.49
N ALA A 344 -3.29 -16.31 7.63
CA ALA A 344 -2.72 -17.31 8.55
C ALA A 344 -3.80 -18.27 9.08
N ILE A 345 -4.95 -17.77 9.53
CA ILE A 345 -6.09 -18.60 9.97
C ILE A 345 -6.63 -19.44 8.81
N GLY A 346 -6.90 -18.80 7.67
CA GLY A 346 -7.53 -19.45 6.52
C GLY A 346 -6.67 -20.59 5.96
N LEU A 347 -5.38 -20.32 5.75
CA LEU A 347 -4.47 -21.28 5.16
C LEU A 347 -4.08 -22.41 6.11
N GLU A 348 -4.11 -22.19 7.42
CA GLU A 348 -3.86 -23.24 8.41
C GLU A 348 -5.05 -24.20 8.57
N GLY A 349 -6.28 -23.68 8.53
CA GLY A 349 -7.50 -24.44 8.82
C GLY A 349 -7.81 -25.61 7.88
N ARG A 350 -7.03 -25.79 6.80
CA ARG A 350 -7.28 -26.80 5.76
C ARG A 350 -7.08 -28.25 6.20
N GLY A 351 -6.14 -28.51 7.12
CA GLY A 351 -5.88 -29.85 7.69
C GLY A 351 -5.47 -30.96 6.69
N ASP A 352 -5.28 -30.65 5.40
CA ASP A 352 -5.10 -31.60 4.29
C ASP A 352 -3.63 -31.96 3.99
N GLY A 353 -2.69 -31.29 4.67
CA GLY A 353 -1.25 -31.46 4.46
C GLY A 353 -0.72 -30.80 3.18
N GLN A 354 -1.57 -30.11 2.40
CA GLN A 354 -1.13 -29.28 1.28
C GLN A 354 -0.36 -28.06 1.82
N LYS A 355 0.69 -27.63 1.11
CA LYS A 355 1.41 -26.41 1.47
C LYS A 355 0.50 -25.20 1.29
N ALA A 356 0.40 -24.33 2.30
CA ALA A 356 -0.43 -23.12 2.26
C ALA A 356 -0.21 -22.24 1.01
N ALA A 357 1.04 -22.08 0.56
CA ALA A 357 1.33 -21.34 -0.67
C ALA A 357 0.60 -21.91 -1.90
N LEU A 358 0.42 -23.23 -2.00
CA LEU A 358 -0.33 -23.83 -3.12
C LEU A 358 -1.83 -23.53 -3.04
N ALA A 359 -2.42 -23.48 -1.84
CA ALA A 359 -3.80 -23.08 -1.68
C ALA A 359 -4.01 -21.60 -2.07
N LEU A 360 -3.07 -20.73 -1.67
CA LEU A 360 -3.07 -19.33 -2.08
C LEU A 360 -2.91 -19.18 -3.61
N ARG A 361 -2.03 -19.97 -4.21
CA ARG A 361 -1.87 -20.05 -5.67
C ARG A 361 -3.20 -20.38 -6.37
N ASP A 362 -3.90 -21.39 -5.87
CA ASP A 362 -5.15 -21.85 -6.48
C ASP A 362 -6.22 -20.76 -6.37
N TYR A 363 -6.32 -20.09 -5.21
CA TYR A 363 -7.16 -18.90 -5.06
C TYR A 363 -6.81 -17.78 -6.05
N TYR A 364 -5.52 -17.49 -6.26
CA TYR A 364 -5.09 -16.48 -7.23
C TYR A 364 -5.46 -16.83 -8.68
N ARG A 365 -5.48 -18.13 -9.04
CA ARG A 365 -5.96 -18.57 -10.35
C ARG A 365 -7.46 -18.42 -10.49
N ASP A 366 -8.20 -18.87 -9.49
CA ASP A 366 -9.66 -18.78 -9.48
C ASP A 366 -10.12 -17.32 -9.58
N ALA A 367 -9.44 -16.41 -8.86
CA ALA A 367 -9.69 -14.97 -8.92
C ALA A 367 -9.31 -14.34 -10.28
N ALA A 368 -8.27 -14.87 -10.96
CA ALA A 368 -7.87 -14.42 -12.30
C ALA A 368 -8.88 -14.82 -13.38
N ASP A 369 -9.44 -16.03 -13.27
CA ASP A 369 -10.33 -16.62 -14.27
C ASP A 369 -11.79 -16.10 -14.16
N GLN A 370 -12.02 -15.04 -13.37
CA GLN A 370 -13.32 -14.43 -13.08
C GLN A 370 -14.37 -15.44 -12.56
N HIS A 371 -13.92 -16.57 -12.02
CA HIS A 371 -14.80 -17.39 -11.19
C HIS A 371 -15.10 -16.59 -9.92
N ALA A 372 -16.30 -16.73 -9.35
CA ALA A 372 -16.68 -16.06 -8.10
C ALA A 372 -15.90 -16.66 -6.91
N ALA A 373 -14.58 -16.42 -6.90
CA ALA A 373 -13.69 -16.81 -5.84
C ALA A 373 -14.21 -16.17 -4.55
N SER A 374 -14.21 -16.94 -3.49
CA SER A 374 -14.55 -16.45 -2.16
C SER A 374 -13.30 -16.58 -1.34
N PHE A 375 -12.83 -15.50 -0.71
CA PHE A 375 -11.69 -15.54 0.20
C PHE A 375 -11.82 -16.66 1.25
N ALA A 376 -13.06 -16.96 1.68
CA ALA A 376 -13.33 -18.06 2.59
C ALA A 376 -13.06 -19.47 2.02
N GLN A 377 -12.79 -19.61 0.71
CA GLN A 377 -12.26 -20.84 0.14
C GLN A 377 -10.83 -21.13 0.58
N LEU A 378 -10.06 -20.16 1.09
CA LEU A 378 -8.72 -20.48 1.62
C LEU A 378 -8.78 -21.51 2.76
N GLU A 379 -9.86 -21.52 3.56
CA GLU A 379 -10.11 -22.52 4.60
C GLU A 379 -10.32 -23.94 4.08
N CYS A 380 -10.70 -24.10 2.81
CA CYS A 380 -11.24 -25.33 2.28
C CYS A 380 -10.63 -25.74 0.95
N ARG A 381 -10.52 -27.04 0.69
CA ARG A 381 -10.16 -27.52 -0.65
C ARG A 381 -11.35 -27.42 -1.61
N ALA A 382 -11.06 -27.12 -2.87
CA ALA A 382 -12.03 -27.25 -3.95
C ALA A 382 -12.58 -28.69 -4.00
N GLY A 383 -13.91 -28.83 -3.93
CA GLY A 383 -14.62 -30.11 -4.06
C GLY A 383 -14.76 -30.94 -2.78
N GLU A 384 -14.20 -30.52 -1.64
CA GLU A 384 -14.38 -31.23 -0.37
C GLU A 384 -15.53 -30.64 0.47
N GLN A 385 -16.19 -31.47 1.28
CA GLN A 385 -17.18 -31.03 2.28
C GLN A 385 -16.46 -30.40 3.49
N CYS A 386 -15.71 -29.32 3.24
CA CYS A 386 -15.12 -28.51 4.28
C CYS A 386 -16.08 -27.38 4.68
N ARG A 387 -16.21 -27.15 5.98
CA ARG A 387 -17.05 -26.08 6.53
C ARG A 387 -16.21 -24.82 6.69
N LYS A 388 -16.37 -23.88 5.76
CA LYS A 388 -15.88 -22.50 5.90
C LYS A 388 -16.50 -21.89 7.16
N ARG A 389 -15.69 -21.41 8.09
CA ARG A 389 -16.13 -20.85 9.37
C ARG A 389 -15.51 -19.48 9.60
N TRP A 390 -14.20 -19.38 9.65
CA TRP A 390 -13.50 -18.21 10.19
C TRP A 390 -13.53 -17.01 9.25
N LEU A 391 -13.09 -17.21 8.02
CA LEU A 391 -13.09 -16.20 6.97
C LEU A 391 -14.51 -15.93 6.46
N ALA A 392 -15.38 -16.94 6.45
CA ALA A 392 -16.79 -16.74 6.14
C ALA A 392 -17.45 -15.76 7.13
N SER A 393 -17.12 -15.84 8.42
CA SER A 393 -17.61 -14.92 9.45
C SER A 393 -17.16 -13.47 9.26
N LEU A 394 -16.05 -13.19 8.56
CA LEU A 394 -15.62 -11.82 8.28
C LEU A 394 -16.62 -11.03 7.42
N GLY A 395 -17.49 -11.74 6.68
CA GLY A 395 -18.57 -11.15 5.88
C GLY A 395 -19.82 -10.84 6.69
N SER A 396 -19.86 -11.22 7.97
CA SER A 396 -20.99 -11.05 8.88
C SER A 396 -20.80 -9.87 9.85
N ASP A 397 -21.74 -9.72 10.78
CA ASP A 397 -21.65 -8.76 11.89
C ASP A 397 -20.88 -9.31 13.12
N GLU A 398 -20.29 -10.50 13.02
CA GLU A 398 -19.48 -11.07 14.09
C GLU A 398 -18.22 -10.21 14.34
N PRO A 399 -17.94 -9.80 15.60
CA PRO A 399 -16.73 -9.06 15.95
C PRO A 399 -15.46 -9.86 15.62
N VAL A 400 -14.43 -9.18 15.12
CA VAL A 400 -13.13 -9.84 14.82
C VAL A 400 -12.55 -10.56 16.04
N ALA A 401 -12.70 -9.96 17.22
CA ALA A 401 -12.28 -10.58 18.48
C ALA A 401 -13.01 -11.91 18.78
N ALA A 402 -14.29 -12.02 18.45
CA ALA A 402 -15.04 -13.26 18.64
C ALA A 402 -14.58 -14.36 17.68
N ILE A 403 -14.29 -13.99 16.41
CA ILE A 403 -13.74 -14.90 15.41
C ILE A 403 -12.39 -15.46 15.87
N PHE A 404 -11.49 -14.59 16.38
CA PHE A 404 -10.18 -15.04 16.89
C PHE A 404 -10.30 -15.89 18.15
N ALA A 405 -11.20 -15.52 19.08
CA ALA A 405 -11.43 -16.29 20.30
C ALA A 405 -12.02 -17.68 20.02
N ASP A 406 -12.87 -17.80 19.01
CA ASP A 406 -13.43 -19.08 18.57
C ASP A 406 -12.39 -19.91 17.80
N TYR A 407 -11.56 -19.29 16.95
CA TYR A 407 -10.43 -19.96 16.31
C TYR A 407 -9.43 -20.50 17.34
N ALA A 408 -9.05 -19.70 18.33
CA ALA A 408 -8.08 -20.08 19.37
C ALA A 408 -8.51 -21.28 20.23
N LYS A 409 -9.81 -21.63 20.25
CA LYS A 409 -10.34 -22.82 20.94
C LYS A 409 -10.20 -24.11 20.11
N THR A 410 -9.85 -23.99 18.83
CA THR A 410 -9.73 -25.13 17.93
C THR A 410 -8.46 -25.92 18.25
N PRO A 411 -8.53 -27.27 18.35
CA PRO A 411 -7.35 -28.10 18.57
C PRO A 411 -6.27 -27.83 17.51
N GLY A 412 -5.09 -27.41 17.97
CA GLY A 412 -3.96 -27.14 17.10
C GLY A 412 -3.94 -25.74 16.48
N ALA A 413 -4.85 -24.83 16.83
CA ALA A 413 -4.83 -23.44 16.36
C ALA A 413 -3.44 -22.79 16.53
N LEU A 414 -3.09 -21.91 15.60
CA LEU A 414 -1.81 -21.18 15.61
C LEU A 414 -1.70 -20.21 16.78
N ILE A 415 -2.82 -19.72 17.27
CA ILE A 415 -2.87 -18.78 18.39
C ILE A 415 -3.53 -19.40 19.61
N ARG A 416 -3.11 -18.95 20.79
CA ARG A 416 -3.71 -19.28 22.09
C ARG A 416 -3.82 -18.02 22.95
N PRO A 417 -4.80 -17.92 23.86
CA PRO A 417 -4.84 -16.82 24.81
C PRO A 417 -3.52 -16.74 25.59
N ALA A 418 -2.87 -15.58 25.58
CA ALA A 418 -1.61 -15.41 26.27
C ALA A 418 -1.84 -15.02 27.74
N ALA A 419 -1.05 -15.60 28.64
CA ALA A 419 -1.12 -15.28 30.07
C ALA A 419 -0.59 -13.87 30.40
N ALA A 420 0.26 -13.32 29.52
CA ALA A 420 0.87 -12.01 29.65
C ALA A 420 0.96 -11.34 28.28
N TRP A 421 1.11 -10.01 28.29
CA TRP A 421 1.33 -9.25 27.07
C TRP A 421 2.76 -9.48 26.56
N SER A 422 2.90 -9.80 25.27
CA SER A 422 4.21 -9.81 24.63
C SER A 422 4.74 -8.37 24.45
N PRO A 423 6.05 -8.19 24.21
CA PRO A 423 6.61 -6.89 23.86
C PRO A 423 5.95 -6.28 22.61
N SER A 424 5.64 -7.11 21.62
CA SER A 424 4.88 -6.71 20.43
C SER A 424 3.50 -6.18 20.81
N PHE A 425 2.73 -6.96 21.59
CA PHE A 425 1.38 -6.52 22.02
C PHE A 425 1.42 -5.19 22.76
N SER A 426 2.37 -5.06 23.69
CA SER A 426 2.56 -3.81 24.47
C SER A 426 2.88 -2.62 23.56
N THR A 427 3.69 -2.83 22.52
CA THR A 427 4.03 -1.80 21.52
C THR A 427 2.82 -1.39 20.69
N SER A 428 1.98 -2.33 20.27
CA SER A 428 0.74 -2.05 19.53
C SER A 428 -0.25 -1.23 20.37
N ILE A 429 -0.43 -1.58 21.65
CA ILE A 429 -1.28 -0.81 22.56
C ILE A 429 -0.70 0.59 22.82
N ALA A 430 0.61 0.71 23.03
CA ALA A 430 1.26 2.01 23.20
C ALA A 430 1.05 2.91 21.96
N ASN A 431 1.16 2.35 20.75
CA ASN A 431 0.86 3.07 19.50
C ASN A 431 -0.60 3.50 19.42
N LEU A 432 -1.55 2.62 19.75
CA LEU A 432 -2.98 2.97 19.82
C LEU A 432 -3.19 4.17 20.76
N MET A 433 -2.64 4.09 21.96
CA MET A 433 -2.77 5.14 22.97
C MET A 433 -2.19 6.46 22.47
N MET A 434 -0.96 6.47 21.96
CA MET A 434 -0.33 7.68 21.43
C MET A 434 -1.12 8.27 20.26
N ASN A 435 -1.64 7.43 19.36
CA ASN A 435 -2.50 7.87 18.27
C ASN A 435 -3.75 8.60 18.80
N GLN A 436 -4.42 8.03 19.80
CA GLN A 436 -5.62 8.64 20.41
C GLN A 436 -5.30 9.95 21.12
N PHE A 437 -4.19 10.00 21.88
CA PHE A 437 -3.75 11.21 22.56
C PHE A 437 -3.41 12.34 21.57
N MET A 438 -2.69 12.03 20.49
CA MET A 438 -2.43 13.01 19.43
C MET A 438 -3.72 13.48 18.76
N ARG A 439 -4.65 12.58 18.43
CA ARG A 439 -5.92 12.99 17.81
C ARG A 439 -6.71 13.94 18.70
N ALA A 440 -6.74 13.68 20.01
CA ALA A 440 -7.40 14.56 20.96
C ALA A 440 -6.70 15.93 21.09
N ASP A 441 -5.37 15.95 21.05
CA ASP A 441 -4.57 17.18 21.22
C ASP A 441 -4.41 18.01 19.92
N CYS A 442 -4.45 17.37 18.75
CA CYS A 442 -4.10 17.92 17.44
C CYS A 442 -5.30 18.01 16.48
N ASN A 443 -6.52 18.19 16.99
CA ASN A 443 -7.76 18.32 16.21
C ASN A 443 -7.96 17.17 15.20
N GLY A 444 -7.74 15.93 15.65
CA GLY A 444 -7.85 14.72 14.85
C GLY A 444 -6.61 14.35 14.02
N GLY A 445 -5.62 15.24 13.94
CA GLY A 445 -4.35 14.99 13.27
C GLY A 445 -3.38 14.11 14.09
N VAL A 446 -2.44 13.46 13.41
CA VAL A 446 -1.40 12.63 14.02
C VAL A 446 -0.09 12.82 13.24
N SER A 447 1.02 13.02 13.94
CA SER A 447 2.36 13.03 13.32
C SER A 447 3.43 12.66 14.36
N TYR A 448 3.88 11.42 14.34
CA TYR A 448 4.96 10.93 15.19
C TYR A 448 5.69 9.76 14.50
N TYR A 449 6.90 9.48 14.96
CA TYR A 449 7.57 8.20 14.71
C TYR A 449 7.80 7.46 16.02
N SER A 450 7.71 6.13 15.96
CA SER A 450 7.84 5.25 17.13
C SER A 450 9.19 4.55 17.15
N GLU A 451 9.80 4.50 18.32
CA GLU A 451 10.90 3.62 18.70
C GLU A 451 10.39 2.58 19.72
N PRO A 452 11.14 1.50 20.04
CA PRO A 452 10.68 0.46 20.96
C PRO A 452 10.22 0.94 22.34
N SER A 453 10.69 2.10 22.81
CA SER A 453 10.36 2.66 24.13
C SER A 453 9.98 4.13 24.12
N ALA A 454 9.82 4.74 22.94
CA ALA A 454 9.61 6.18 22.82
C ALA A 454 8.79 6.55 21.59
N PHE A 455 8.06 7.67 21.68
CA PHE A 455 7.40 8.32 20.55
C PHE A 455 7.97 9.71 20.36
N HIS A 456 8.42 10.01 19.15
CA HIS A 456 8.97 11.31 18.81
C HIS A 456 7.93 12.08 18.01
N ILE A 457 7.52 13.23 18.53
CA ILE A 457 6.54 14.08 17.89
C ILE A 457 7.19 14.76 16.68
N ALA A 458 6.66 14.48 15.50
CA ALA A 458 7.19 15.00 14.25
C ALA A 458 6.49 16.30 13.85
N ALA A 459 7.07 17.02 12.88
CA ALA A 459 6.40 18.14 12.23
C ALA A 459 5.03 17.70 11.68
N GLY A 460 4.00 18.51 11.87
CA GLY A 460 2.65 18.10 11.50
C GLY A 460 1.57 19.07 11.98
N PRO A 461 0.36 18.57 12.30
CA PRO A 461 -0.76 19.41 12.71
C PRO A 461 -0.41 20.22 13.96
N ALA A 462 -0.97 21.42 14.07
CA ALA A 462 -0.85 22.20 15.28
C ALA A 462 -1.60 21.49 16.43
N CYS A 463 -0.87 21.17 17.49
CA CYS A 463 -1.39 20.51 18.68
C CYS A 463 -1.47 21.49 19.86
N LYS A 464 -2.33 21.25 20.86
CA LYS A 464 -2.46 22.16 22.01
C LYS A 464 -1.30 22.04 22.97
N ALA A 465 -0.89 20.82 23.32
CA ALA A 465 0.18 20.56 24.29
C ALA A 465 1.43 19.93 23.65
N LEU A 466 1.25 18.99 22.73
CA LEU A 466 2.35 18.31 22.04
C LEU A 466 3.09 19.27 21.10
N ARG A 467 4.41 19.15 21.02
CA ARG A 467 5.29 19.97 20.18
C ARG A 467 6.28 19.09 19.44
N VAL A 468 6.69 19.57 18.27
CA VAL A 468 7.77 18.95 17.48
C VAL A 468 9.01 18.74 18.36
N ASP A 469 9.72 17.64 18.14
CA ASP A 469 10.92 17.20 18.85
C ASP A 469 10.72 16.75 20.31
N MET A 470 9.48 16.77 20.82
CA MET A 470 9.17 16.10 22.08
C MET A 470 9.35 14.59 21.94
N ILE A 471 10.00 13.97 22.93
CA ILE A 471 10.22 12.53 23.00
C ILE A 471 9.45 11.99 24.20
N VAL A 472 8.34 11.31 23.94
CA VAL A 472 7.46 10.73 24.95
C VAL A 472 7.91 9.31 25.26
N THR A 473 8.23 9.02 26.52
CA THR A 473 8.78 7.73 26.97
C THR A 473 7.80 6.93 27.84
N GLY A 474 6.71 7.56 28.29
CA GLY A 474 5.73 6.90 29.17
C GLY A 474 4.46 7.71 29.36
N VAL A 475 3.57 7.17 30.18
CA VAL A 475 2.26 7.73 30.50
C VAL A 475 1.89 7.41 31.95
N GLU A 476 1.39 8.40 32.67
CA GLU A 476 0.97 8.30 34.07
C GLU A 476 2.05 7.69 34.99
N GLY A 477 3.32 8.05 34.74
CA GLY A 477 4.47 7.58 35.51
C GLY A 477 4.91 6.16 35.19
N GLN A 478 4.30 5.52 34.18
CA GLN A 478 4.67 4.19 33.71
C GLN A 478 5.35 4.30 32.34
N PRO A 479 6.49 3.62 32.11
CA PRO A 479 7.06 3.56 30.78
C PRO A 479 6.16 2.73 29.85
N PHE A 480 6.12 3.03 28.55
CA PHE A 480 5.22 2.32 27.63
C PHE A 480 5.47 0.81 27.57
N ASN A 481 6.71 0.38 27.77
CA ASN A 481 7.07 -1.05 27.82
C ASN A 481 6.57 -1.77 29.10
N ALA A 482 5.99 -1.06 30.08
CA ALA A 482 5.25 -1.68 31.19
C ALA A 482 3.90 -2.28 30.75
N GLY A 483 3.53 -2.14 29.47
CA GLY A 483 2.41 -2.82 28.83
C GLY A 483 1.09 -2.57 29.55
N ARG A 484 0.55 -3.62 30.17
CA ARG A 484 -0.76 -3.57 30.85
C ARG A 484 -0.82 -2.50 31.94
N LEU A 485 0.27 -2.31 32.69
CA LEU A 485 0.30 -1.30 33.76
C LEU A 485 0.18 0.11 33.21
N ALA A 486 0.94 0.44 32.17
CA ALA A 486 0.87 1.74 31.50
C ALA A 486 -0.51 1.99 30.88
N SER A 487 -1.07 0.97 30.23
CA SER A 487 -2.38 1.06 29.57
C SER A 487 -3.51 1.26 30.57
N GLN A 488 -3.49 0.53 31.70
CA GLN A 488 -4.49 0.67 32.76
C GLN A 488 -4.36 2.02 33.46
N ALA A 489 -3.13 2.48 33.74
CA ALA A 489 -2.90 3.78 34.36
C ALA A 489 -3.45 4.92 33.48
N ALA A 490 -3.13 4.88 32.19
CA ALA A 490 -3.63 5.84 31.22
C ALA A 490 -5.16 5.79 31.05
N LYS A 491 -5.75 4.59 30.99
CA LYS A 491 -7.21 4.43 30.92
C LYS A 491 -7.89 5.01 32.15
N ASN A 492 -7.41 4.66 33.35
CA ASN A 492 -7.97 5.16 34.61
C ASN A 492 -7.87 6.69 34.70
N ALA A 493 -6.73 7.26 34.32
CA ALA A 493 -6.53 8.71 34.25
C ALA A 493 -7.50 9.36 33.26
N CYS A 494 -7.62 8.77 32.07
CA CYS A 494 -8.50 9.28 31.03
C CYS A 494 -9.97 9.25 31.42
N ASP A 495 -10.43 8.13 31.98
CA ASP A 495 -11.81 7.96 32.42
C ASP A 495 -12.15 8.90 33.60
N ALA A 496 -11.17 9.21 34.47
CA ALA A 496 -11.39 10.06 35.64
C ALA A 496 -11.24 11.56 35.36
N ARG A 497 -10.32 11.96 34.47
CA ARG A 497 -9.91 13.36 34.29
C ARG A 497 -10.08 13.87 32.86
N HIS A 498 -10.40 13.01 31.89
CA HIS A 498 -10.36 13.31 30.46
C HIS A 498 -8.99 13.85 29.99
N GLU A 499 -7.93 13.50 30.73
CA GLU A 499 -6.57 13.94 30.51
C GLU A 499 -5.59 12.87 30.99
N VAL A 500 -4.49 12.70 30.26
CA VAL A 500 -3.35 11.88 30.67
C VAL A 500 -2.06 12.70 30.72
N THR A 501 -1.17 12.32 31.61
CA THR A 501 0.16 12.90 31.84
C THR A 501 1.17 12.04 31.08
N LEU A 502 1.81 12.60 30.08
CA LEU A 502 2.86 11.94 29.33
C LEU A 502 4.22 12.25 29.94
N ASN A 503 5.07 11.23 30.09
CA ASN A 503 6.45 11.38 30.55
C ASN A 503 7.38 11.67 29.38
N LEU A 504 8.20 12.72 29.49
CA LEU A 504 9.16 13.10 28.47
C LEU A 504 10.57 12.62 28.81
N LYS A 505 11.39 12.37 27.77
CA LYS A 505 12.78 11.91 27.92
C LYS A 505 13.65 12.87 28.74
N ASN A 506 13.36 14.16 28.73
CA ASN A 506 14.08 15.18 29.48
C ASN A 506 13.71 15.23 30.99
N GLY A 507 12.78 14.38 31.44
CA GLY A 507 12.29 14.33 32.82
C GLY A 507 11.04 15.16 33.07
N ASP A 508 10.63 16.01 32.12
CA ASP A 508 9.41 16.79 32.23
C ASP A 508 8.16 15.93 31.96
N THR A 509 7.00 16.51 32.20
CA THR A 509 5.71 15.91 31.85
C THR A 509 4.85 16.87 31.04
N VAL A 510 4.01 16.33 30.17
CA VAL A 510 3.01 17.11 29.43
C VAL A 510 1.63 16.48 29.57
N ASN A 511 0.64 17.30 29.86
CA ASN A 511 -0.75 16.85 29.96
C ASN A 511 -1.42 16.96 28.60
N VAL A 512 -2.13 15.91 28.20
CA VAL A 512 -2.86 15.85 26.92
C VAL A 512 -4.28 15.37 27.15
N ALA A 513 -5.22 15.99 26.43
CA ALA A 513 -6.61 15.55 26.44
C ALA A 513 -6.74 14.12 25.93
N CYS A 514 -7.78 13.42 26.35
CA CYS A 514 -8.11 12.09 25.86
C CYS A 514 -9.62 11.87 25.85
N ASN A 515 -10.11 11.05 24.92
CA ASN A 515 -11.54 10.82 24.70
C ASN A 515 -11.95 9.36 24.96
N GLY A 516 -11.41 8.76 26.03
CA GLY A 516 -11.55 7.34 26.33
C GLY A 516 -10.88 6.46 25.26
N PHE A 517 -10.48 5.26 25.64
CA PHE A 517 -10.05 4.25 24.69
C PHE A 517 -10.26 2.86 25.29
N ASP A 518 -10.52 1.91 24.40
CA ASP A 518 -10.64 0.50 24.76
C ASP A 518 -9.35 -0.23 24.41
N VAL A 519 -8.95 -1.13 25.29
CA VAL A 519 -7.82 -2.03 25.10
C VAL A 519 -8.40 -3.43 24.94
N PRO A 520 -8.00 -4.19 23.90
CA PRO A 520 -8.42 -5.59 23.78
C PRO A 520 -8.14 -6.36 25.07
N ALA A 521 -9.15 -7.09 25.55
CA ALA A 521 -9.07 -7.78 26.84
C ALA A 521 -8.09 -8.96 26.83
N GLU A 522 -7.95 -9.65 25.68
CA GLU A 522 -7.17 -10.88 25.55
C GLU A 522 -6.05 -10.74 24.49
N PRO A 523 -4.77 -10.83 24.89
CA PRO A 523 -3.68 -11.04 23.95
C PRO A 523 -3.63 -12.47 23.42
N TYR A 524 -2.98 -12.67 22.28
CA TYR A 524 -2.71 -13.99 21.71
C TYR A 524 -1.21 -14.26 21.62
N ASP A 525 -0.80 -15.48 21.95
CA ASP A 525 0.54 -16.04 21.74
C ASP A 525 0.51 -16.94 20.51
N VAL A 526 1.56 -16.90 19.69
CA VAL A 526 1.66 -17.71 18.47
C VAL A 526 2.55 -18.95 18.68
N ASP A 527 2.01 -20.14 18.35
CA ASP A 527 2.79 -21.37 18.24
C ASP A 527 3.61 -21.35 16.94
N ILE A 528 4.81 -20.78 17.01
CA ILE A 528 5.65 -20.56 15.83
C ILE A 528 6.10 -21.87 15.16
N ASP A 529 6.32 -22.94 15.93
CA ASP A 529 6.73 -24.21 15.35
C ASP A 529 5.59 -24.84 14.54
N ALA A 530 4.35 -24.73 15.05
CA ALA A 530 3.17 -25.11 14.29
C ALA A 530 2.98 -24.23 13.04
N ALA A 531 3.15 -22.90 13.18
CA ALA A 531 3.04 -21.96 12.06
C ALA A 531 4.04 -22.27 10.96
N LEU A 532 5.33 -22.43 11.27
CA LEU A 532 6.36 -22.77 10.29
C LEU A 532 6.07 -24.10 9.58
N LYS A 533 5.72 -25.13 10.36
CA LYS A 533 5.41 -26.44 9.79
C LYS A 533 4.23 -26.40 8.82
N ARG A 534 3.14 -25.69 9.16
CA ARG A 534 1.88 -25.72 8.41
C ARG A 534 1.80 -24.67 7.30
N LEU A 535 2.32 -23.46 7.55
CA LEU A 535 2.20 -22.34 6.61
C LEU A 535 3.33 -22.31 5.57
N THR A 536 4.54 -22.76 5.90
CA THR A 536 5.68 -22.71 4.95
C THR A 536 6.17 -24.08 4.55
N GLY A 537 5.96 -25.09 5.40
CA GLY A 537 6.58 -26.40 5.27
C GLY A 537 8.09 -26.37 5.55
N ALA A 538 8.62 -25.24 6.04
CA ALA A 538 10.00 -25.14 6.49
C ALA A 538 10.17 -25.92 7.79
N ARG A 539 11.33 -26.58 7.94
CA ARG A 539 11.74 -27.10 9.25
C ARG A 539 12.22 -25.92 10.10
N PRO A 540 11.97 -25.92 11.43
CA PRO A 540 12.52 -24.91 12.31
C PRO A 540 14.03 -24.80 12.08
N VAL A 541 14.53 -23.59 11.83
CA VAL A 541 15.98 -23.36 11.79
C VAL A 541 16.49 -23.65 13.20
N PRO A 542 17.53 -24.50 13.38
CA PRO A 542 18.10 -24.76 14.70
C PRO A 542 18.45 -23.43 15.36
N ARG A 543 18.13 -23.26 16.65
CA ARG A 543 18.59 -22.09 17.41
C ARG A 543 20.11 -22.03 17.28
N LEU A 544 20.63 -20.97 16.66
CA LEU A 544 22.05 -20.69 16.73
C LEU A 544 22.39 -20.47 18.23
N PRO A 545 23.47 -21.10 18.73
CA PRO A 545 23.81 -21.11 20.16
C PRO A 545 24.06 -19.72 20.74
#